data_AF-A0A803MGQ4-F1
#
_entry.id   AF-A0A803MGQ4-F1
#
_cell.length_a   1.000
_cell.length_b   1.000
_cell.length_c   1.000
_cell.angle_alpha   90.00
_cell.angle_beta   90.00
_cell.angle_gamma   90.00
#
_symmetry.space_group_name_H-M   'P 1'
#
loop_
_entity.id
_entity.type
_entity.pdbx_description
1 polymer ?
#
loop_
_entity_poly.entity_id
_entity_poly.type
_entity_poly.pdbx_seq_one_letter_code
_entity_poly.pdbx_strand_id
1 'polypeptide(L)'
;MSSTSTKLHNFVIHSSYRRFLLSNGLALTPPMGWNSWNRFGCNVTEKIVKETDPDMLEVGNGGMSKHEYIVHFSIWAISKAPLLIGCDVRNMTKETMEIIGNKEVIAVNQDPLGIQAKKVRMEGDLEVWSGPLTNYRVALLLVNRGWFRTSITAHWDDIGIPVGSIVEARDIWEHKTLKQKFVQNLTATIDSHASRMYVLKPVA
;
A
#
# COMPACT_ATOMS: atom_id res chain seq x y z
N MET A 1 -41.18 6.27 60.61
CA MET A 1 -42.23 5.82 59.70
C MET A 1 -41.80 6.12 58.27
N SER A 2 -41.78 5.08 57.41
CA SER A 2 -41.89 5.08 55.94
C SER A 2 -41.03 6.07 55.13
N SER A 3 -39.92 5.64 54.52
CA SER A 3 -39.83 5.08 53.15
C SER A 3 -40.32 6.01 52.05
N THR A 4 -39.41 6.55 51.21
CA THR A 4 -39.24 6.10 49.81
C THR A 4 -38.14 6.89 49.07
N SER A 5 -37.30 6.15 48.36
CA SER A 5 -36.23 6.59 47.46
C SER A 5 -36.80 7.02 46.11
N THR A 6 -36.37 8.16 45.53
CA THR A 6 -36.45 8.40 44.08
C THR A 6 -35.39 9.41 43.57
N LYS A 7 -34.31 8.87 43.02
CA LYS A 7 -33.48 9.29 41.86
C LYS A 7 -33.21 10.78 41.56
N LEU A 8 -31.96 11.17 41.80
CA LEU A 8 -31.22 12.19 41.05
C LEU A 8 -31.19 11.86 39.54
N HIS A 9 -31.63 12.78 38.69
CA HIS A 9 -31.45 12.69 37.25
C HIS A 9 -30.05 13.20 36.87
N ASN A 10 -29.17 12.24 36.56
CA ASN A 10 -27.96 12.46 35.76
C ASN A 10 -28.38 12.61 34.28
N PHE A 11 -28.16 13.77 33.67
CA PHE A 11 -28.22 13.89 32.21
C PHE A 11 -26.83 13.63 31.62
N VAL A 12 -26.49 12.35 31.51
CA VAL A 12 -25.39 11.85 30.68
C VAL A 12 -25.95 11.70 29.27
N ILE A 13 -25.42 12.46 28.31
CA ILE A 13 -25.76 12.29 26.90
C ILE A 13 -24.93 11.12 26.36
N HIS A 14 -25.48 9.91 26.43
CA HIS A 14 -24.94 8.75 25.73
C HIS A 14 -25.57 8.64 24.34
N SER A 15 -24.69 8.56 23.34
CA SER A 15 -24.78 7.82 22.08
C SER A 15 -26.13 7.19 21.72
N SER A 16 -26.71 7.61 20.58
CA SER A 16 -27.46 6.73 19.67
C SER A 16 -27.79 7.43 18.35
N TYR A 17 -26.86 7.38 17.40
CA TYR A 17 -27.21 7.24 15.98
C TYR A 17 -26.48 6.01 15.44
N ARG A 18 -26.89 4.82 15.89
CA ARG A 18 -26.59 3.57 15.17
C ARG A 18 -27.41 3.59 13.89
N ARG A 19 -26.76 3.97 12.79
CA ARG A 19 -27.24 3.60 11.46
C ARG A 19 -27.05 2.08 11.35
N PHE A 20 -28.15 1.33 11.34
CA PHE A 20 -28.15 -0.10 11.01
C PHE A 20 -27.67 -0.24 9.56
N LEU A 21 -26.36 -0.43 9.37
CA LEU A 21 -25.82 -1.01 8.17
C LEU A 21 -25.92 -2.52 8.32
N LEU A 22 -26.56 -3.19 7.36
CA LEU A 22 -26.49 -4.64 7.23
C LEU A 22 -25.00 -5.04 7.25
N SER A 23 -24.60 -5.81 8.26
CA SER A 23 -23.24 -6.36 8.36
C SER A 23 -23.09 -7.55 7.42
N ASN A 24 -23.25 -7.31 6.12
CA ASN A 24 -23.12 -8.33 5.06
C ASN A 24 -21.73 -8.31 4.39
N GLY A 25 -20.75 -7.57 4.94
CA GLY A 25 -19.35 -7.63 4.53
C GLY A 25 -19.05 -7.08 3.12
N LEU A 26 -20.01 -6.42 2.46
CA LEU A 26 -19.93 -6.07 1.03
C LEU A 26 -19.15 -4.78 0.69
N ALA A 27 -18.42 -4.16 1.64
CA ALA A 27 -17.65 -2.93 1.39
C ALA A 27 -16.52 -2.69 2.42
N LEU A 28 -15.80 -3.73 2.85
CA LEU A 28 -14.69 -3.60 3.82
C LEU A 28 -13.40 -3.01 3.23
N THR A 29 -13.30 -2.95 1.91
CA THR A 29 -12.26 -2.26 1.13
C THR A 29 -12.97 -1.47 0.04
N PRO A 30 -12.47 -0.28 -0.35
CA PRO A 30 -12.99 0.42 -1.51
C PRO A 30 -13.13 -0.54 -2.70
N PRO A 31 -14.26 -0.56 -3.41
CA PRO A 31 -14.36 -1.36 -4.61
C PRO A 31 -13.32 -0.82 -5.61
N MET A 32 -12.46 -1.70 -6.12
CA MET A 32 -11.76 -1.42 -7.37
C MET A 32 -12.84 -1.25 -8.44
N GLY A 33 -13.19 0.00 -8.72
CA GLY A 33 -14.30 0.35 -9.59
C GLY A 33 -14.06 1.72 -10.20
N TRP A 34 -14.20 1.76 -11.53
CA TRP A 34 -14.43 2.98 -12.30
C TRP A 34 -15.59 3.75 -11.66
N ASN A 35 -15.35 5.01 -11.27
CA ASN A 35 -16.43 5.93 -10.99
C ASN A 35 -16.09 7.31 -11.59
N SER A 36 -16.87 7.66 -12.62
CA SER A 36 -16.99 9.01 -13.12
C SER A 36 -17.29 9.96 -11.97
N TRP A 37 -16.41 10.93 -11.73
CA TRP A 37 -16.71 12.19 -11.05
C TRP A 37 -17.68 12.10 -9.85
N ASN A 38 -17.22 11.67 -8.66
CA ASN A 38 -17.94 12.02 -7.42
C ASN A 38 -17.19 11.86 -6.08
N ARG A 39 -15.86 12.09 -6.02
CA ARG A 39 -15.16 12.22 -4.72
C ARG A 39 -14.96 13.66 -4.28
N PHE A 40 -15.05 14.61 -5.20
CA PHE A 40 -14.86 16.01 -4.90
C PHE A 40 -16.10 16.81 -5.29
N GLY A 41 -16.71 17.45 -4.30
CA GLY A 41 -17.67 18.52 -4.57
C GLY A 41 -16.99 19.74 -5.21
N CYS A 42 -17.73 20.85 -5.31
CA CYS A 42 -17.37 22.03 -6.10
C CYS A 42 -16.22 22.92 -5.58
N ASN A 43 -15.27 22.41 -4.78
CA ASN A 43 -14.07 23.17 -4.43
C ASN A 43 -12.83 22.26 -4.33
N VAL A 44 -12.37 21.79 -5.50
CA VAL A 44 -11.05 21.19 -5.68
C VAL A 44 -10.08 22.27 -6.08
N THR A 45 -9.12 22.56 -5.21
CA THR A 45 -7.97 23.39 -5.56
C THR A 45 -6.84 22.52 -6.10
N GLU A 46 -6.19 22.99 -7.18
CA GLU A 46 -5.09 22.37 -7.94
C GLU A 46 -3.96 21.75 -7.08
N LYS A 47 -3.75 22.27 -5.87
CA LYS A 47 -2.67 21.87 -4.97
C LYS A 47 -2.86 20.46 -4.38
N ILE A 48 -4.11 20.03 -4.13
CA ILE A 48 -4.41 18.69 -3.57
C ILE A 48 -4.29 17.61 -4.65
N VAL A 49 -4.63 17.96 -5.89
CA VAL A 49 -4.50 17.05 -7.05
C VAL A 49 -3.01 16.78 -7.33
N LYS A 50 -2.16 17.81 -7.31
CA LYS A 50 -0.71 17.66 -7.54
C LYS A 50 0.05 16.86 -6.48
N GLU A 51 -0.42 16.81 -5.24
CA GLU A 51 0.23 16.04 -4.17
C GLU A 51 -0.20 14.56 -4.15
N THR A 52 -1.32 14.21 -4.80
CA THR A 52 -1.91 12.85 -4.75
C THR A 52 -1.89 12.13 -6.11
N ASP A 53 -1.47 12.82 -7.17
CA ASP A 53 -1.47 12.34 -8.55
C ASP A 53 -0.04 12.35 -9.11
N PRO A 54 0.81 11.36 -8.77
CA PRO A 54 1.76 10.94 -9.78
C PRO A 54 0.88 10.34 -10.89
N ASP A 55 0.81 11.03 -12.03
CA ASP A 55 0.03 10.83 -13.26
C ASP A 55 -0.60 9.44 -13.57
N MET A 56 -1.51 9.37 -14.55
CA MET A 56 -2.24 8.15 -14.93
C MET A 56 -1.36 6.89 -15.09
N LEU A 57 -1.90 5.69 -14.76
CA LEU A 57 -1.20 4.42 -14.94
C LEU A 57 -0.97 4.13 -16.44
N GLU A 58 0.27 4.33 -16.92
CA GLU A 58 0.69 4.09 -18.31
C GLU A 58 1.00 2.61 -18.62
N VAL A 59 0.64 1.69 -17.70
CA VAL A 59 0.94 0.27 -17.86
C VAL A 59 0.23 -0.32 -19.09
N GLY A 60 1.03 -0.76 -20.07
CA GLY A 60 0.55 -1.41 -21.28
C GLY A 60 0.53 -0.52 -22.54
N ASN A 61 0.96 0.74 -22.46
CA ASN A 61 1.01 1.66 -23.63
C ASN A 61 2.27 1.50 -24.52
N GLY A 62 3.09 0.47 -24.28
CA GLY A 62 4.21 0.09 -25.17
C GLY A 62 5.48 0.96 -25.13
N GLY A 63 5.55 1.96 -24.24
CA GLY A 63 6.71 2.86 -24.12
C GLY A 63 7.76 2.48 -23.06
N MET A 64 7.52 1.45 -22.25
CA MET A 64 8.36 1.02 -21.12
C MET A 64 8.52 -0.51 -21.12
N SER A 65 9.60 -0.99 -20.51
CA SER A 65 9.85 -2.41 -20.26
C SER A 65 8.92 -2.96 -19.16
N LYS A 66 8.75 -4.30 -19.11
CA LYS A 66 7.98 -4.98 -18.04
C LYS A 66 8.45 -4.58 -16.64
N HIS A 67 9.76 -4.43 -16.44
CA HIS A 67 10.34 -4.03 -15.16
C HIS A 67 9.94 -2.62 -14.75
N GLU A 68 9.94 -1.68 -15.68
CA GLU A 68 9.57 -0.30 -15.42
C GLU A 68 8.06 -0.16 -15.12
N TYR A 69 7.21 -0.97 -15.76
CA TYR A 69 5.79 -1.05 -15.39
C TYR A 69 5.56 -1.64 -14.00
N ILE A 70 6.34 -2.65 -13.61
CA ILE A 70 6.31 -3.20 -12.25
C ILE A 70 6.72 -2.14 -11.23
N VAL A 71 7.79 -1.37 -11.52
CA VAL A 71 8.24 -0.26 -10.67
C VAL A 71 7.11 0.77 -10.50
N HIS A 72 6.53 1.22 -11.61
CA HIS A 72 5.46 2.19 -11.63
C HIS A 72 4.24 1.72 -10.82
N PHE A 73 3.73 0.52 -11.10
CA PHE A 73 2.60 -0.03 -10.36
C PHE A 73 2.90 -0.22 -8.86
N SER A 74 4.13 -0.63 -8.52
CA SER A 74 4.56 -0.77 -7.12
C SER A 74 4.57 0.57 -6.38
N ILE A 75 5.09 1.62 -7.02
CA ILE A 75 5.13 2.97 -6.43
C ILE A 75 3.71 3.51 -6.21
N TRP A 76 2.80 3.32 -7.18
CA TRP A 76 1.40 3.76 -7.03
C TRP A 76 0.70 2.99 -5.92
N ALA A 77 0.92 1.67 -5.88
CA ALA A 77 0.33 0.81 -4.87
C ALA A 77 0.80 1.19 -3.46
N ILE A 78 2.11 1.33 -3.26
CA ILE A 78 2.68 1.66 -1.94
C ILE A 78 2.35 3.11 -1.52
N SER A 79 2.14 4.00 -2.48
CA SER A 79 1.75 5.40 -2.24
C SER A 79 0.27 5.58 -1.91
N LYS A 80 -0.53 4.50 -1.88
CA LYS A 80 -1.99 4.56 -1.68
C LYS A 80 -2.70 5.42 -2.72
N ALA A 81 -2.10 5.56 -3.91
CA ALA A 81 -2.68 6.30 -5.01
C ALA A 81 -3.93 5.56 -5.54
N PRO A 82 -4.91 6.29 -6.12
CA PRO A 82 -6.00 5.67 -6.86
C PRO A 82 -5.46 4.82 -8.03
N LEU A 83 -5.72 3.51 -8.00
CA LEU A 83 -5.30 2.60 -9.08
C LEU A 83 -6.28 2.66 -10.25
N LEU A 84 -6.24 3.75 -11.02
CA LEU A 84 -7.08 3.97 -12.20
C LEU A 84 -6.39 3.42 -13.45
N ILE A 85 -6.94 2.37 -14.04
CA ILE A 85 -6.40 1.75 -15.26
C ILE A 85 -6.73 2.65 -16.46
N GLY A 86 -5.70 3.18 -17.13
CA GLY A 86 -5.82 4.04 -18.31
C GLY A 86 -5.78 3.31 -19.66
N CYS A 87 -5.41 2.02 -19.70
CA CYS A 87 -5.24 1.25 -20.94
C CYS A 87 -6.53 0.55 -21.40
N ASP A 88 -6.61 0.16 -22.68
CA ASP A 88 -7.77 -0.55 -23.22
C ASP A 88 -7.87 -1.97 -22.64
N VAL A 89 -8.71 -2.10 -21.61
CA VAL A 89 -8.97 -3.37 -20.90
C VAL A 89 -9.55 -4.46 -21.80
N ARG A 90 -10.07 -4.12 -22.99
CA ARG A 90 -10.63 -5.09 -23.94
C ARG A 90 -9.55 -5.75 -24.79
N ASN A 91 -8.39 -5.11 -24.93
CA ASN A 91 -7.28 -5.58 -25.76
C ASN A 91 -5.94 -5.48 -25.01
N MET A 92 -5.90 -6.10 -23.84
CA MET A 92 -4.75 -6.04 -22.94
C MET A 92 -3.84 -7.26 -23.10
N THR A 93 -2.52 -7.04 -23.07
CA THR A 93 -1.55 -8.13 -23.09
C THR A 93 -1.61 -8.94 -21.79
N LYS A 94 -1.29 -10.24 -21.86
CA LYS A 94 -1.22 -11.10 -20.67
C LYS A 94 -0.26 -10.55 -19.61
N GLU A 95 0.87 -9.99 -20.05
CA GLU A 95 1.85 -9.36 -19.17
C GLU A 95 1.29 -8.17 -18.40
N THR A 96 0.50 -7.31 -19.05
CA THR A 96 -0.16 -6.19 -18.38
C THR A 96 -1.19 -6.69 -17.36
N MET A 97 -1.96 -7.72 -17.71
CA MET A 97 -2.93 -8.33 -16.80
C MET A 97 -2.26 -8.96 -15.56
N GLU A 98 -1.08 -9.57 -15.71
CA GLU A 98 -0.28 -10.08 -14.58
C GLU A 98 0.12 -8.96 -13.62
N ILE A 99 0.46 -7.79 -14.15
CA ILE A 99 0.88 -6.62 -13.35
C ILE A 99 -0.31 -6.05 -12.59
N ILE A 100 -1.35 -5.62 -13.31
CA ILE A 100 -2.47 -4.92 -12.68
C ILE A 100 -3.39 -5.86 -11.89
N GLY A 101 -3.38 -7.15 -12.20
CA GLY A 101 -4.17 -8.19 -11.54
C GLY A 101 -3.54 -8.77 -10.29
N ASN A 102 -2.33 -8.32 -9.89
CA ASN A 102 -1.64 -8.83 -8.72
C ASN A 102 -2.39 -8.45 -7.43
N LYS A 103 -3.15 -9.41 -6.89
CA LYS A 103 -3.96 -9.24 -5.67
C LYS A 103 -3.15 -8.87 -4.43
N GLU A 104 -1.89 -9.27 -4.34
CA GLU A 104 -1.05 -8.97 -3.18
C GLU A 104 -0.59 -7.50 -3.19
N VAL A 105 -0.21 -6.99 -4.36
CA VAL A 105 0.14 -5.57 -4.55
C VAL A 105 -1.09 -4.69 -4.34
N ILE A 106 -2.24 -5.09 -4.89
CA ILE A 106 -3.52 -4.42 -4.65
C ILE A 106 -3.87 -4.42 -3.15
N ALA A 107 -3.66 -5.54 -2.44
CA ALA A 107 -3.91 -5.61 -1.00
C ALA A 107 -3.00 -4.67 -0.21
N VAL A 108 -1.77 -4.41 -0.66
CA VAL A 108 -0.93 -3.38 -0.08
C VAL A 108 -1.54 -2.00 -0.29
N ASN A 109 -2.00 -1.66 -1.50
CA ASN A 109 -2.66 -0.38 -1.76
C ASN A 109 -3.96 -0.22 -0.93
N GLN A 110 -4.79 -1.26 -0.88
CA GLN A 110 -6.09 -1.26 -0.21
C GLN A 110 -6.05 -1.65 1.27
N ASP A 111 -4.86 -1.70 1.89
CA ASP A 111 -4.73 -2.05 3.31
C ASP A 111 -5.56 -1.07 4.19
N PRO A 112 -6.41 -1.57 5.11
CA PRO A 112 -7.34 -0.76 5.90
C PRO A 112 -6.70 0.33 6.74
N LEU A 113 -5.41 0.18 7.08
CA LEU A 113 -4.68 1.19 7.83
C LEU A 113 -4.56 2.50 7.05
N GLY A 114 -4.60 2.45 5.72
CA GLY A 114 -4.67 3.64 4.85
C GLY A 114 -3.45 4.56 4.92
N ILE A 115 -2.34 4.12 5.52
CA ILE A 115 -1.13 4.93 5.67
C ILE A 115 -0.27 4.80 4.41
N GLN A 116 0.07 5.95 3.82
CA GLN A 116 0.99 6.04 2.70
C GLN A 116 2.43 5.71 3.12
N ALA A 117 3.12 4.89 2.33
CA ALA A 117 4.54 4.65 2.51
C ALA A 117 5.37 5.88 2.14
N LYS A 118 6.50 6.04 2.82
CA LYS A 118 7.43 7.15 2.60
C LYS A 118 8.72 6.62 2.01
N LYS A 119 9.40 7.44 1.22
CA LYS A 119 10.81 7.21 0.87
C LYS A 119 11.64 7.40 2.13
N VAL A 120 12.19 6.32 2.67
CA VAL A 120 12.96 6.32 3.92
C VAL A 120 14.45 6.45 3.69
N ARG A 121 14.94 6.04 2.51
CA ARG A 121 16.34 6.17 2.12
C ARG A 121 16.45 6.39 0.61
N MET A 122 17.41 7.23 0.20
CA MET A 122 17.78 7.46 -1.18
C MET A 122 19.29 7.63 -1.28
N GLU A 123 19.95 6.74 -2.01
CA GLU A 123 21.40 6.73 -2.19
C GLU A 123 21.71 6.70 -3.69
N GLY A 124 21.96 7.88 -4.25
CA GLY A 124 22.08 8.05 -5.70
C GLY A 124 20.81 7.62 -6.41
N ASP A 125 20.91 6.57 -7.23
CA ASP A 125 19.80 6.01 -8.01
C ASP A 125 19.03 4.89 -7.27
N LEU A 126 19.41 4.56 -6.04
CA LEU A 126 18.77 3.52 -5.24
C LEU A 126 17.78 4.13 -4.27
N GLU A 127 16.56 3.60 -4.22
CA GLU A 127 15.51 4.10 -3.34
C GLU A 127 14.93 2.98 -2.47
N VAL A 128 14.67 3.31 -1.20
CA VAL A 128 13.96 2.46 -0.24
C VAL A 128 12.72 3.19 0.23
N TRP A 129 11.58 2.53 0.06
CA TRP A 129 10.28 3.01 0.48
C TRP A 129 9.69 2.06 1.52
N SER A 130 9.12 2.59 2.59
CA SER A 130 8.45 1.77 3.59
C SER A 130 7.19 2.41 4.13
N GLY A 131 6.22 1.57 4.50
CA GLY A 131 4.98 2.01 5.13
C GLY A 131 4.38 0.93 6.02
N PRO A 132 3.78 1.30 7.16
CA PRO A 132 3.10 0.34 8.02
C PRO A 132 1.83 -0.19 7.34
N LEU A 133 1.52 -1.44 7.61
CA LEU A 133 0.29 -2.12 7.21
C LEU A 133 -0.43 -2.67 8.45
N THR A 134 -1.69 -3.07 8.26
CA THR A 134 -2.48 -3.73 9.30
C THR A 134 -1.77 -4.98 9.84
N ASN A 135 -1.95 -5.27 11.14
CA ASN A 135 -1.32 -6.38 11.88
C ASN A 135 0.20 -6.26 12.05
N TYR A 136 0.71 -5.06 12.29
CA TYR A 136 2.14 -4.77 12.49
C TYR A 136 3.04 -5.24 11.34
N ARG A 137 2.45 -5.42 10.15
CA ARG A 137 3.20 -5.73 8.93
C ARG A 137 3.78 -4.44 8.37
N VAL A 138 4.81 -4.56 7.55
CA VAL A 138 5.44 -3.44 6.86
C VAL A 138 5.48 -3.73 5.36
N ALA A 139 5.01 -2.79 4.55
CA ALA A 139 5.29 -2.79 3.12
C ALA A 139 6.68 -2.22 2.89
N LEU A 140 7.51 -2.94 2.14
CA LEU A 140 8.85 -2.52 1.74
C LEU A 140 8.94 -2.54 0.22
N LEU A 141 9.38 -1.45 -0.38
CA LEU A 141 9.68 -1.38 -1.81
C LEU A 141 11.12 -0.89 -1.99
N LEU A 142 11.88 -1.68 -2.75
CA LEU A 142 13.25 -1.39 -3.12
C LEU A 142 13.27 -1.10 -4.63
N VAL A 143 13.82 0.04 -5.03
CA VAL A 143 13.84 0.48 -6.43
C VAL A 143 15.27 0.78 -6.84
N ASN A 144 15.70 0.18 -7.96
CA ASN A 144 16.96 0.49 -8.60
C ASN A 144 16.68 1.30 -9.88
N ARG A 145 16.96 2.62 -9.84
CA ARG A 145 16.85 3.50 -11.01
C ARG A 145 18.16 3.57 -11.81
N GLY A 146 19.21 2.92 -11.33
CA GLY A 146 20.52 2.93 -11.96
C GLY A 146 20.61 1.95 -13.12
N TRP A 147 21.66 2.10 -13.90
CA TRP A 147 21.94 1.33 -15.12
C TRP A 147 22.56 -0.04 -14.87
N PHE A 148 22.91 -0.35 -13.62
CA PHE A 148 23.62 -1.57 -13.24
C PHE A 148 22.84 -2.34 -12.20
N ARG A 149 23.00 -3.66 -12.21
CA ARG A 149 22.48 -4.53 -11.16
C ARG A 149 23.16 -4.19 -9.84
N THR A 150 22.39 -3.90 -8.80
CA THR A 150 22.92 -3.42 -7.51
C THR A 150 22.15 -4.02 -6.34
N SER A 151 22.85 -4.26 -5.23
CA SER A 151 22.24 -4.72 -4.00
C SER A 151 21.77 -3.53 -3.16
N ILE A 152 20.51 -3.58 -2.72
CA ILE A 152 19.90 -2.58 -1.85
C ILE A 152 19.62 -3.24 -0.50
N THR A 153 20.00 -2.56 0.58
CA THR A 153 19.77 -3.01 1.95
C THR A 153 18.76 -2.10 2.64
N ALA A 154 17.70 -2.70 3.20
CA ALA A 154 16.75 -2.03 4.07
C ALA A 154 17.03 -2.43 5.52
N HIS A 155 17.36 -1.45 6.35
CA HIS A 155 17.61 -1.65 7.77
C HIS A 155 16.33 -1.44 8.59
N TRP A 156 16.16 -2.15 9.71
CA TRP A 156 14.94 -2.13 10.51
C TRP A 156 14.65 -0.77 11.14
N ASP A 157 15.70 -0.06 11.55
CA ASP A 157 15.65 1.32 12.02
C ASP A 157 15.08 2.28 10.97
N ASP A 158 15.46 2.12 9.70
CA ASP A 158 14.95 2.95 8.60
C ASP A 158 13.47 2.66 8.30
N ILE A 159 13.06 1.39 8.38
CA ILE A 159 11.75 0.96 7.88
C ILE A 159 10.67 0.81 8.97
N GLY A 160 10.97 1.25 10.20
CA GLY A 160 10.01 1.29 11.31
C GLY A 160 9.74 -0.07 11.94
N ILE A 161 10.70 -1.00 11.89
CA ILE A 161 10.64 -2.28 12.57
C ILE A 161 11.55 -2.22 13.82
N PRO A 162 11.11 -2.69 15.00
CA PRO A 162 11.98 -2.70 16.17
C PRO A 162 13.25 -3.52 15.94
N VAL A 163 14.40 -2.96 16.32
CA VAL A 163 15.70 -3.64 16.22
C VAL A 163 15.66 -4.95 17.02
N GLY A 164 16.12 -6.04 16.42
CA GLY A 164 16.06 -7.39 17.02
C GLY A 164 14.80 -8.18 16.68
N SER A 165 13.79 -7.57 16.03
CA SER A 165 12.64 -8.31 15.52
C SER A 165 13.06 -9.31 14.44
N ILE A 166 12.58 -10.55 14.59
CA ILE A 166 12.67 -11.57 13.55
C ILE A 166 11.47 -11.36 12.63
N VAL A 167 11.70 -11.25 11.33
CA VAL A 167 10.62 -11.07 10.35
C VAL A 167 10.67 -12.13 9.26
N GLU A 168 9.49 -12.50 8.80
CA GLU A 168 9.29 -13.24 7.57
C GLU A 168 9.04 -12.24 6.43
N ALA A 169 9.72 -12.43 5.31
CA ALA A 169 9.57 -11.59 4.13
C ALA A 169 8.86 -12.36 3.02
N ARG A 170 7.77 -11.80 2.51
CA ARG A 170 7.05 -12.33 1.35
C ARG A 170 7.27 -11.42 0.16
N ASP A 171 7.88 -11.95 -0.90
CA ASP A 171 7.98 -11.27 -2.19
C ASP A 171 6.62 -11.35 -2.89
N ILE A 172 5.99 -10.20 -3.06
CA ILE A 172 4.61 -10.13 -3.56
C ILE A 172 4.54 -10.12 -5.10
N TRP A 173 5.68 -9.90 -5.77
CA TRP A 173 5.77 -10.02 -7.23
C TRP A 173 6.12 -11.44 -7.65
N GLU A 174 6.96 -12.15 -6.87
CA GLU A 174 7.24 -13.58 -7.08
C GLU A 174 6.21 -14.51 -6.41
N HIS A 175 5.23 -13.96 -5.67
CA HIS A 175 4.23 -14.71 -4.88
C HIS A 175 4.84 -15.73 -3.90
N LYS A 176 6.02 -15.42 -3.37
CA LYS A 176 6.87 -16.37 -2.66
C LYS A 176 7.32 -15.83 -1.32
N THR A 177 7.07 -16.60 -0.28
CA THR A 177 7.69 -16.38 1.03
C THR A 177 9.15 -16.83 0.99
N LEU A 178 10.06 -15.95 1.41
CA LEU A 178 11.47 -16.28 1.52
C LEU A 178 11.68 -17.28 2.67
N LYS A 179 12.45 -18.34 2.41
CA LYS A 179 12.64 -19.44 3.39
C LYS A 179 13.40 -19.00 4.64
N GLN A 180 14.28 -18.02 4.49
CA GLN A 180 15.05 -17.49 5.59
C GLN A 180 14.25 -16.43 6.35
N LYS A 181 14.41 -16.42 7.67
CA LYS A 181 13.95 -15.30 8.50
C LYS A 181 15.02 -14.23 8.54
N PHE A 182 14.59 -12.98 8.55
CA PHE A 182 15.48 -11.82 8.52
C PHE A 182 15.53 -11.16 9.90
N VAL A 183 16.71 -10.67 10.27
CA VAL A 183 16.97 -9.99 11.53
C VAL A 183 17.83 -8.77 11.21
N GLN A 184 17.51 -7.62 11.81
CA GLN A 184 18.16 -6.30 11.63
C GLN A 184 18.03 -5.66 10.25
N ASN A 185 18.13 -6.42 9.16
CA ASN A 185 18.01 -5.90 7.81
C ASN A 185 17.54 -6.96 6.81
N LEU A 186 17.18 -6.49 5.62
CA LEU A 186 16.95 -7.30 4.42
C LEU A 186 17.75 -6.69 3.27
N THR A 187 18.59 -7.51 2.65
CA THR A 187 19.33 -7.13 1.44
C THR A 187 18.80 -7.92 0.25
N ALA A 188 18.53 -7.23 -0.85
CA ALA A 188 18.11 -7.84 -2.10
C ALA A 188 18.90 -7.27 -3.28
N THR A 189 19.28 -8.13 -4.22
CA THR A 189 19.91 -7.71 -5.47
C THR A 189 18.85 -7.44 -6.53
N ILE A 190 18.90 -6.24 -7.11
CA ILE A 190 17.87 -5.72 -8.02
C ILE A 190 18.53 -5.34 -9.34
N ASP A 191 17.92 -5.79 -10.43
CA ASP A 191 18.39 -5.48 -11.78
C ASP A 191 18.21 -4.00 -12.12
N SER A 192 18.85 -3.55 -13.20
CA SER A 192 18.72 -2.18 -13.70
C SER A 192 17.25 -1.84 -13.97
N HIS A 193 16.81 -0.66 -13.55
CA HIS A 193 15.44 -0.15 -13.74
C HIS A 193 14.34 -1.09 -13.22
N ALA A 194 14.65 -1.91 -12.22
CA ALA A 194 13.71 -2.86 -11.63
C ALA A 194 13.41 -2.51 -10.16
N SER A 195 12.37 -3.13 -9.62
CA SER A 195 12.02 -3.07 -8.21
C SER A 195 11.74 -4.44 -7.63
N ARG A 196 11.86 -4.55 -6.31
CA ARG A 196 11.32 -5.67 -5.53
C ARG A 196 10.45 -5.14 -4.41
N MET A 197 9.31 -5.79 -4.21
CA MET A 197 8.33 -5.38 -3.21
C MET A 197 8.07 -6.54 -2.26
N TYR A 198 8.13 -6.24 -0.97
CA TYR A 198 7.97 -7.19 0.11
C TYR A 198 6.87 -6.77 1.06
N VAL A 199 6.15 -7.75 1.59
CA VAL A 199 5.39 -7.60 2.83
C VAL A 199 6.17 -8.31 3.93
N LEU A 200 6.62 -7.53 4.91
CA LEU A 200 7.35 -8.01 6.08
C LEU A 200 6.38 -8.26 7.22
N LYS A 201 6.45 -9.43 7.82
CA LYS A 201 5.64 -9.83 8.96
C LYS A 201 6.55 -10.20 10.14
N PRO A 202 6.47 -9.48 11.27
CA PRO A 202 7.15 -9.89 12.49
C PRO A 202 6.70 -11.29 12.93
N VAL A 203 7.67 -12.12 13.29
CA VAL A 203 7.45 -13.43 13.90
C VAL A 203 7.62 -13.23 15.41
N ALA A 204 6.53 -13.42 16.15
CA ALA A 204 6.54 -13.40 17.61
C ALA A 204 7.37 -14.55 18.18
#